data_AF-A0A955BGL4-F1
#
_entry.id   AF-A0A955BGL4-F1
#
_cell.length_a   1.000
_cell.length_b   1.000
_cell.length_c   1.000
_cell.angle_alpha   90.00
_cell.angle_beta   90.00
_cell.angle_gamma   90.00
#
_symmetry.space_group_name_H-M   'P 1'
#
loop_
_entity.id
_entity.type
_entity.pdbx_description
1 polymer ?
#
loop_
_entity_poly.entity_id
_entity_poly.type
_entity_poly.pdbx_seq_one_letter_code
_entity_poly.pdbx_strand_id
1 'polypeptide(L)'
;IPLNIDDDARFAEYVVALEEGDIVVLYTDGIVECAKENGEQYGTDRMLNTVRSVSNLPACEIRDHLFREVRGFSSIPGQQDDMTAVVVKVRGIE
;
A
#
# COMPACT_ATOMS: atom_id res chain seq x y z
N ILE A 1 17.10 -6.58 -5.53
CA ILE A 1 17.36 -7.72 -4.62
C ILE A 1 17.04 -7.30 -3.18
N PRO A 2 16.61 -8.22 -2.31
CA PRO A 2 16.58 -7.98 -0.87
C PRO A 2 17.95 -7.56 -0.31
N LEU A 3 17.92 -6.89 0.83
CA LEU A 3 19.14 -6.52 1.57
C LEU A 3 19.94 -7.77 1.95
N ASN A 4 21.26 -7.61 2.09
CA ASN A 4 22.18 -8.65 2.58
C ASN A 4 22.28 -9.92 1.71
N ILE A 5 21.91 -9.84 0.42
CA ILE A 5 22.09 -10.95 -0.55
C ILE A 5 23.38 -10.79 -1.35
N ASP A 6 23.80 -9.55 -1.63
CA ASP A 6 24.98 -9.23 -2.43
C ASP A 6 25.62 -7.97 -1.85
N ASP A 7 26.89 -8.06 -1.46
CA ASP A 7 27.65 -6.97 -0.86
C ASP A 7 27.96 -5.85 -1.87
N ASP A 8 27.95 -6.17 -3.17
CA ASP A 8 28.20 -5.21 -4.26
C ASP A 8 26.92 -4.57 -4.81
N ALA A 9 25.76 -4.92 -4.24
CA ALA A 9 24.49 -4.39 -4.67
C ALA A 9 24.47 -2.85 -4.66
N ARG A 10 23.85 -2.28 -5.70
CA ARG A 10 23.58 -0.85 -5.80
C ARG A 10 22.07 -0.65 -5.84
N PHE A 11 21.55 0.13 -4.91
CA PHE A 11 20.13 0.44 -4.83
C PHE A 11 19.86 1.74 -5.58
N ALA A 12 18.85 1.73 -6.44
CA ALA A 12 18.41 2.92 -7.13
C ALA A 12 17.78 3.90 -6.15
N GLU A 13 18.11 5.17 -6.32
CA GLU A 13 17.45 6.27 -5.64
C GLU A 13 16.54 6.98 -6.65
N TYR A 14 15.34 7.36 -6.21
CA TYR A 14 14.39 8.11 -7.02
C TYR A 14 13.99 9.37 -6.26
N VAL A 15 14.04 10.50 -6.96
CA VAL A 15 13.56 11.79 -6.44
C VAL A 15 12.36 12.20 -7.27
N VAL A 16 11.24 12.46 -6.58
CA VAL A 16 9.98 12.87 -7.20
C VAL A 16 9.51 14.14 -6.51
N ALA A 17 9.20 15.17 -7.29
CA ALA A 17 8.54 16.37 -6.78
C ALA A 17 7.07 16.04 -6.52
N LEU A 18 6.58 16.34 -5.31
CA LEU A 18 5.20 16.10 -4.92
C LEU A 18 4.42 17.42 -4.89
N GLU A 19 3.19 17.39 -5.37
CA GLU A 19 2.25 18.50 -5.37
C GLU A 19 1.20 18.35 -4.26
N GLU A 20 0.49 19.43 -3.96
CA GLU A 20 -0.62 19.37 -3.01
C GLU A 20 -1.67 18.34 -3.45
N GLY A 21 -2.09 17.49 -2.52
CA GLY A 21 -3.03 16.41 -2.79
C GLY A 21 -2.38 15.09 -3.23
N ASP A 22 -1.08 15.08 -3.54
CA ASP A 22 -0.37 13.84 -3.82
C ASP A 22 -0.34 12.92 -2.59
N ILE A 23 -0.46 11.62 -2.88
CA ILE A 23 -0.48 10.55 -1.87
C ILE A 23 0.63 9.55 -2.21
N VAL A 24 1.53 9.36 -1.25
CA VAL A 24 2.55 8.30 -1.30
C VAL A 24 2.11 7.18 -0.36
N VAL A 25 2.03 5.96 -0.88
CA VAL A 25 1.73 4.75 -0.13
C VAL A 25 2.92 3.81 -0.20
N LEU A 26 3.52 3.53 0.95
CA LEU A 26 4.53 2.49 1.12
C LEU A 26 3.85 1.29 1.78
N TYR A 27 4.09 0.09 1.28
CA TYR A 27 3.40 -1.11 1.76
C TYR A 27 4.30 -2.36 1.67
N THR A 28 4.01 -3.36 2.49
CA THR A 28 4.55 -4.73 2.35
C THR A 28 3.67 -5.57 1.43
N ASP A 29 4.26 -6.58 0.79
CA ASP A 29 3.60 -7.53 -0.11
C ASP A 29 2.33 -8.17 0.48
N GLY A 30 2.28 -8.41 1.79
CA GLY A 30 1.08 -8.90 2.49
C GLY A 30 -0.21 -8.11 2.19
N ILE A 31 -0.14 -6.85 1.76
CA ILE A 31 -1.31 -6.08 1.29
C ILE A 31 -1.82 -6.57 -0.07
N VAL A 32 -0.93 -6.71 -1.06
CA VAL A 32 -1.32 -7.03 -2.45
C VAL A 32 -1.46 -8.53 -2.69
N GLU A 33 -0.72 -9.35 -1.94
CA GLU A 33 -0.76 -10.81 -2.03
C GLU A 33 -1.92 -11.42 -1.23
N CYS A 34 -2.61 -10.62 -0.42
CA CYS A 34 -3.84 -11.03 0.26
C CYS A 34 -4.83 -11.63 -0.76
N ALA A 35 -5.27 -12.87 -0.54
CA ALA A 35 -6.02 -13.63 -1.53
C ALA A 35 -7.37 -14.15 -1.03
N LYS A 36 -8.27 -14.45 -1.98
CA LYS A 36 -9.50 -15.21 -1.77
C LYS A 36 -9.23 -16.72 -1.84
N GLU A 37 -10.23 -17.53 -1.45
CA GLU A 37 -10.19 -19.00 -1.52
C GLU A 37 -9.86 -19.54 -2.92
N ASN A 38 -10.26 -18.82 -3.98
CA ASN A 38 -9.96 -19.20 -5.36
C ASN A 38 -8.54 -18.79 -5.82
N GLY A 39 -7.72 -18.23 -4.92
CA GLY A 39 -6.37 -17.75 -5.20
C GLY A 39 -6.30 -16.38 -5.87
N GLU A 40 -7.44 -15.68 -6.08
CA GLU A 40 -7.43 -14.30 -6.59
C GLU A 40 -6.78 -13.38 -5.55
N GLN A 41 -5.63 -12.79 -5.90
CA GLN A 41 -4.96 -11.79 -5.08
C GLN A 41 -5.66 -10.43 -5.15
N TYR A 42 -5.52 -9.63 -4.08
CA TYR A 42 -6.05 -8.28 -4.00
C TYR A 42 -5.49 -7.41 -5.12
N GLY A 43 -4.16 -7.47 -5.29
CA GLY A 43 -3.44 -6.84 -6.38
C GLY A 43 -3.25 -5.33 -6.24
N THR A 44 -2.25 -4.82 -6.96
CA THR A 44 -1.86 -3.41 -6.94
C THR A 44 -2.94 -2.49 -7.52
N ASP A 45 -3.62 -2.90 -8.60
CA ASP A 45 -4.66 -2.08 -9.23
C ASP A 45 -5.83 -1.80 -8.30
N ARG A 46 -6.26 -2.82 -7.54
CA ARG A 46 -7.34 -2.68 -6.56
C ARG A 46 -6.90 -1.79 -5.40
N MET A 47 -5.68 -1.95 -4.89
CA MET A 47 -5.10 -1.06 -3.87
C MET A 47 -5.09 0.39 -4.33
N LEU A 48 -4.61 0.67 -5.55
CA LEU A 48 -4.60 2.02 -6.10
C LEU A 48 -6.01 2.60 -6.24
N ASN A 49 -6.97 1.80 -6.68
CA ASN A 49 -8.37 2.24 -6.80
C ASN A 49 -8.99 2.54 -5.43
N THR A 50 -8.72 1.72 -4.42
CA THR A 50 -9.14 1.98 -3.03
C THR A 50 -8.54 3.27 -2.48
N VAL A 51 -7.26 3.54 -2.71
CA VAL A 51 -6.63 4.78 -2.24
C VAL A 51 -7.23 5.99 -2.97
N ARG A 52 -7.44 5.88 -4.29
CA ARG A 52 -8.02 6.96 -5.11
C ARG A 52 -9.47 7.27 -4.74
N SER A 53 -10.28 6.28 -4.36
CA SER A 53 -11.69 6.50 -4.01
C SER A 53 -11.89 7.34 -2.75
N VAL A 54 -10.91 7.33 -1.85
CA VAL A 54 -10.92 8.09 -0.60
C VAL A 54 -9.79 9.12 -0.52
N SER A 55 -9.22 9.52 -1.66
CA SER A 55 -8.04 10.40 -1.72
C SER A 55 -8.25 11.75 -1.05
N ASN A 56 -9.49 12.22 -0.91
CA ASN A 56 -9.82 13.48 -0.22
C ASN A 56 -9.70 13.40 1.30
N LEU A 57 -9.66 12.20 1.90
CA LEU A 57 -9.61 12.03 3.35
C LEU A 57 -8.21 12.31 3.94
N PRO A 58 -8.10 12.48 5.27
CA PRO A 58 -6.82 12.46 5.96
C PRO A 58 -6.05 11.14 5.76
N ALA A 59 -4.71 11.19 5.78
CA ALA A 59 -3.85 10.02 5.53
C ALA A 59 -4.16 8.81 6.44
N CYS A 60 -4.50 9.05 7.71
CA CYS A 60 -4.91 7.99 8.64
C CYS A 60 -6.19 7.28 8.19
N GLU A 61 -7.19 8.03 7.73
CA GLU A 61 -8.45 7.48 7.24
C GLU A 61 -8.28 6.73 5.92
N ILE A 62 -7.41 7.21 5.03
CA ILE A 62 -7.02 6.50 3.80
C ILE A 62 -6.41 5.13 4.15
N ARG A 63 -5.44 5.10 5.08
CA ARG A 63 -4.83 3.86 5.57
C ARG A 63 -5.89 2.93 6.14
N ASP A 64 -6.75 3.42 7.03
CA ASP A 64 -7.76 2.59 7.71
C ASP A 64 -8.79 2.03 6.72
N HIS A 65 -9.16 2.82 5.70
CA HIS A 65 -10.01 2.36 4.62
C HIS A 65 -9.33 1.26 3.80
N LEU A 66 -8.05 1.43 3.43
CA LEU A 66 -7.28 0.41 2.72
C LEU A 66 -7.25 -0.92 3.49
N PHE A 67 -6.90 -0.89 4.79
CA PHE A 67 -6.88 -2.12 5.60
C PHE A 67 -8.26 -2.78 5.71
N ARG A 68 -9.34 -1.99 5.78
CA ARG A 68 -10.70 -2.53 5.81
C ARG A 68 -11.04 -3.26 4.51
N GLU A 69 -10.72 -2.67 3.36
CA GLU A 69 -10.98 -3.26 2.05
C GLU A 69 -10.16 -4.55 1.84
N VAL A 70 -8.87 -4.54 2.18
CA VAL A 70 -8.00 -5.72 2.04
C VAL A 70 -8.48 -6.86 2.95
N ARG A 71 -8.82 -6.56 4.21
CA ARG A 71 -9.37 -7.57 5.14
C ARG A 71 -10.74 -8.09 4.71
N GLY A 72 -11.60 -7.22 4.18
CA GLY A 72 -12.91 -7.61 3.66
C GLY A 72 -12.83 -8.42 2.37
N PHE A 73 -11.77 -8.24 1.59
CA PHE A 73 -11.52 -9.03 0.38
C PHE A 73 -11.06 -10.46 0.71
N SER A 74 -10.23 -10.63 1.74
CA SER A 74 -9.84 -11.97 2.19
C SER A 74 -11.06 -12.72 2.70
N SER A 75 -11.36 -13.85 2.06
CA SER A 75 -12.39 -14.78 2.52
C SER A 75 -11.81 -15.92 3.37
N ILE A 76 -10.50 -15.92 3.63
CA ILE A 76 -9.78 -17.04 4.25
C ILE A 76 -9.38 -16.68 5.69
N PRO A 77 -9.99 -17.30 6.70
CA PRO A 77 -9.59 -17.10 8.09
C PRO A 77 -8.15 -17.56 8.33
N GLY A 78 -7.31 -16.67 8.87
CA GLY A 78 -5.95 -17.01 9.30
C GLY A 78 -4.87 -17.00 8.20
N GLN A 79 -5.24 -16.79 6.93
CA GLN A 79 -4.28 -16.60 5.84
C GLN A 79 -4.07 -15.10 5.59
N GLN A 80 -3.35 -14.45 6.51
CA GLN A 80 -2.89 -13.08 6.31
C GLN A 80 -1.41 -13.02 6.72
N ASP A 81 -0.55 -12.74 5.75
CA ASP A 81 0.81 -12.30 6.03
C ASP A 81 0.79 -10.94 6.75
N ASP A 82 1.92 -10.53 7.31
CA ASP A 82 2.03 -9.27 8.03
C ASP A 82 1.81 -8.07 7.09
N MET A 83 0.64 -7.44 7.21
CA MET A 83 0.26 -6.26 6.45
C MET A 83 0.75 -4.98 7.11
N THR A 84 1.62 -4.25 6.43
CA THR A 84 2.08 -2.91 6.84
C THR A 84 1.81 -1.90 5.74
N ALA A 85 1.31 -0.71 6.10
CA ALA A 85 1.21 0.41 5.18
C ALA A 85 1.51 1.75 5.87
N VAL A 86 2.25 2.61 5.19
CA VAL A 86 2.52 4.01 5.55
C VAL A 86 1.92 4.89 4.47
N VAL A 87 1.05 5.82 4.87
CA VAL A 87 0.41 6.78 3.97
C VAL A 87 0.89 8.17 4.30
N VAL A 88 1.46 8.85 3.31
CA VAL A 88 1.83 10.27 3.37
C VAL A 88 0.92 10.99 2.39
N LYS A 89 0.28 12.07 2.85
CA LYS A 89 -0.52 12.95 2.00
C LYS A 89 0.02 14.36 2.10
N VAL A 90 0.39 14.92 0.96
CA VAL A 90 0.89 16.30 0.88
C VAL A 90 -0.28 17.25 1.08
N ARG A 91 -0.11 18.16 2.04
CA ARG A 91 -1.04 19.27 2.29
C ARG A 91 -0.39 20.56 1.78
N GLY A 92 -1.19 21.47 1.25
CA GLY A 92 -0.72 22.82 0.97
C GLY A 92 -0.12 23.47 2.21
N ILE A 93 0.84 24.37 2.01
CA ILE A 93 1.32 25.26 3.05
C ILE A 93 0.33 26.43 3.07
N GLU A 94 -0.46 26.55 4.15
CA GLU A 94 -1.24 27.77 4.43
C GLU A 94 -0.33 28.94 4.81
#